data_AF-A0A4W6E2Q3-F1
#
_entry.id   AF-A0A4W6E2Q3-F1
#
_cell.length_a   1.000
_cell.length_b   1.000
_cell.length_c   1.000
_cell.angle_alpha   90.00
_cell.angle_beta   90.00
_cell.angle_gamma   90.00
#
_symmetry.space_group_name_H-M   'P 1'
#
loop_
_entity.id
_entity.type
_entity.pdbx_description
1 polymer ?
#
loop_
_entity_poly.entity_id
_entity_poly.type
_entity_poly.pdbx_seq_one_letter_code
_entity_poly.pdbx_strand_id
1 'polypeptide(L)'
;MSLLWFSEVDCGSPPAIPHSHMLWNNSSRMGTEVVYQCNSGYHNVGKGNVSICIAMGQWEEPSVLCQETLCGSPPISESTEQVWDGNTAPGSTVLYFCKQGFLNKGGHNVSVCNENGQWTPPSLSCQEILCGDPPILPHTGQVWNGSSTIGSTVTYYCKTGFYHSEGNNASQCTINGYWTKPNITCLEVQCGVPPPIPHSVMLWDKISTVGSQVVYQCKSGYHSVGGGNVSVCTASGGWDEASMLCQEISCQEPVFKPHSKILWDGRSHIGSVVSYQCDEGYRTRGQKNYSICGENGQWENIDLWCEAKCGPVPFLANSEVVWHNRSVVIHRCVDGYHSWRGSNVSVCGMSGMWQKATLTCIEIKPPINHLYVLNEKCVHWRAEKYEEDTEVYKVTYIGSRDYQRSFHDKRKQFLSSKADQLDLCLNLLPVTNYSISITAVSARFTATITTNTSLPVPPAPVVYYREFETPVPTLRLRRSANTLDPISLYQVYVLPVEEIIVFDCSSPGLSDPSSKSKSSSEYITAQIHVREVRTEMNFTVGDGLHYGGFYNAPLENGRNYYIILRAVSQWKTDLKSSCVLWAEIKGTSYVLRVSLLSTAVSVGLVALVILGGYSCTWYFKKT
;
A
#
# COMPACT_ATOMS: atom_id res chain seq x y z
N MET A 1 -108.15 -1.66 -144.99
CA MET A 1 -107.86 -3.02 -144.51
C MET A 1 -106.96 -2.89 -143.29
N SER A 2 -107.16 -3.76 -142.30
CA SER A 2 -106.33 -3.97 -141.10
C SER A 2 -106.76 -3.23 -139.82
N LEU A 3 -107.52 -3.98 -139.03
CA LEU A 3 -107.79 -3.82 -137.59
C LEU A 3 -106.48 -3.82 -136.78
N LEU A 4 -106.43 -3.03 -135.70
CA LEU A 4 -105.53 -3.25 -134.57
C LEU A 4 -106.38 -3.28 -133.29
N TRP A 5 -106.45 -4.45 -132.67
CA TRP A 5 -107.00 -4.64 -131.34
C TRP A 5 -105.94 -4.22 -130.30
N PHE A 6 -106.31 -3.37 -129.33
CA PHE A 6 -105.54 -3.22 -128.09
C PHE A 6 -106.17 -4.13 -127.03
N SER A 7 -105.38 -5.07 -126.49
CA SER A 7 -105.76 -5.85 -125.31
C SER A 7 -105.55 -5.00 -124.05
N GLU A 8 -106.53 -5.02 -123.13
CA GLU A 8 -106.45 -4.37 -121.81
C GLU A 8 -105.29 -4.98 -120.98
N VAL A 9 -104.49 -4.13 -120.31
CA VAL A 9 -103.35 -4.57 -119.49
C VAL A 9 -103.86 -5.04 -118.13
N ASP A 10 -103.62 -6.31 -117.84
CA ASP A 10 -104.01 -7.00 -116.60
C ASP A 10 -102.76 -7.58 -115.93
N CYS A 11 -102.48 -7.17 -114.70
CA CYS A 11 -101.31 -7.62 -113.92
C CYS A 11 -101.51 -8.95 -113.17
N GLY A 12 -102.73 -9.52 -113.21
CA GLY A 12 -103.08 -10.71 -112.42
C GLY A 12 -103.06 -10.45 -110.90
N SER A 13 -102.98 -11.52 -110.11
CA SER A 13 -102.97 -11.44 -108.64
C SER A 13 -101.68 -10.79 -108.11
N PRO A 14 -101.75 -9.83 -107.18
CA PRO A 14 -100.57 -9.21 -106.59
C PRO A 14 -99.73 -10.19 -105.75
N PRO A 15 -98.42 -9.94 -105.59
CA PRO A 15 -97.53 -10.81 -104.80
C PRO A 15 -97.91 -10.80 -103.31
N ALA A 16 -97.93 -11.96 -102.67
CA ALA A 16 -98.14 -12.04 -101.22
C ALA A 16 -96.85 -11.72 -100.46
N ILE A 17 -96.91 -10.80 -99.49
CA ILE A 17 -95.77 -10.48 -98.63
C ILE A 17 -95.91 -11.23 -97.28
N PRO A 18 -94.86 -11.95 -96.83
CA PRO A 18 -94.88 -12.66 -95.55
C PRO A 18 -95.29 -11.76 -94.38
N HIS A 19 -96.06 -12.31 -93.45
CA HIS A 19 -96.51 -11.62 -92.23
C HIS A 19 -97.29 -10.32 -92.50
N SER A 20 -97.90 -10.21 -93.68
CA SER A 20 -98.83 -9.14 -94.04
C SER A 20 -100.11 -9.72 -94.63
N HIS A 21 -101.16 -8.93 -94.64
CA HIS A 21 -102.36 -9.16 -95.43
C HIS A 21 -102.52 -8.01 -96.41
N MET A 22 -103.04 -8.33 -97.60
CA MET A 22 -103.31 -7.34 -98.64
C MET A 22 -104.76 -6.89 -98.60
N LEU A 23 -104.97 -5.59 -98.67
CA LEU A 23 -106.25 -4.94 -98.86
C LEU A 23 -106.42 -4.71 -100.37
N TRP A 24 -107.03 -5.69 -101.03
CA TRP A 24 -107.18 -5.71 -102.49
C TRP A 24 -108.66 -5.87 -102.88
N ASN A 25 -109.10 -5.06 -103.86
CA ASN A 25 -110.48 -5.04 -104.37
C ASN A 25 -110.72 -5.99 -105.55
N ASN A 26 -109.82 -6.97 -105.76
CA ASN A 26 -109.87 -7.95 -106.86
C ASN A 26 -109.80 -7.34 -108.28
N SER A 27 -109.42 -6.06 -108.42
CA SER A 27 -109.10 -5.43 -109.71
C SER A 27 -107.61 -5.56 -110.02
N SER A 28 -107.28 -5.88 -111.25
CA SER A 28 -105.89 -6.02 -111.72
C SER A 28 -105.62 -5.19 -112.98
N ARG A 29 -106.47 -4.19 -113.24
CA ARG A 29 -106.31 -3.22 -114.34
C ARG A 29 -105.13 -2.29 -114.05
N MET A 30 -104.47 -1.81 -115.11
CA MET A 30 -103.41 -0.81 -115.03
C MET A 30 -103.81 0.38 -114.12
N GLY A 31 -102.94 0.74 -113.19
CA GLY A 31 -103.15 1.80 -112.21
C GLY A 31 -103.88 1.36 -110.94
N THR A 32 -104.31 0.10 -110.82
CA THR A 32 -104.87 -0.41 -109.55
C THR A 32 -103.78 -0.47 -108.49
N GLU A 33 -104.09 -0.02 -107.28
CA GLU A 33 -103.21 -0.05 -106.10
C GLU A 33 -103.67 -1.13 -105.12
N VAL A 34 -102.71 -1.81 -104.50
CA VAL A 34 -102.94 -2.76 -103.40
C VAL A 34 -102.12 -2.34 -102.20
N VAL A 35 -102.79 -2.23 -101.05
CA VAL A 35 -102.16 -1.85 -99.78
C VAL A 35 -101.86 -3.09 -98.96
N TYR A 36 -100.65 -3.20 -98.45
CA TYR A 36 -100.21 -4.24 -97.54
C TYR A 36 -100.23 -3.72 -96.11
N GLN A 37 -100.84 -4.47 -95.21
CA GLN A 37 -100.81 -4.18 -93.78
C GLN A 37 -100.18 -5.36 -93.05
N CYS A 38 -99.21 -5.07 -92.18
CA CYS A 38 -98.57 -6.10 -91.39
C CYS A 38 -99.58 -6.76 -90.45
N ASN A 39 -99.41 -8.07 -90.24
CA ASN A 39 -100.21 -8.84 -89.30
C ASN A 39 -99.91 -8.39 -87.86
N SER A 40 -100.84 -8.66 -86.94
CA SER A 40 -100.63 -8.37 -85.50
C SER A 40 -99.31 -8.98 -85.01
N GLY A 41 -98.54 -8.21 -84.24
CA GLY A 41 -97.18 -8.58 -83.81
C GLY A 41 -96.06 -8.19 -84.79
N TYR A 42 -96.38 -7.63 -85.95
CA TYR A 42 -95.43 -7.14 -86.94
C TYR A 42 -95.67 -5.67 -87.26
N HIS A 43 -94.62 -4.90 -87.51
CA HIS A 43 -94.70 -3.51 -87.94
C HIS A 43 -93.96 -3.30 -89.27
N ASN A 44 -94.42 -2.32 -90.06
CA ASN A 44 -93.80 -2.03 -91.35
C ASN A 44 -92.52 -1.20 -91.11
N VAL A 45 -91.36 -1.80 -91.38
CA VAL A 45 -90.05 -1.12 -91.44
C VAL A 45 -89.64 -0.75 -92.87
N GLY A 46 -90.49 -1.09 -93.84
CA GLY A 46 -90.31 -0.79 -95.26
C GLY A 46 -90.56 0.69 -95.62
N LYS A 47 -90.21 1.08 -96.85
CA LYS A 47 -90.33 2.47 -97.32
C LYS A 47 -91.75 2.87 -97.72
N GLY A 48 -92.62 1.89 -97.96
CA GLY A 48 -94.00 2.08 -98.37
C GLY A 48 -94.84 0.85 -98.04
N ASN A 49 -96.12 0.93 -98.33
CA ASN A 49 -97.07 -0.15 -98.07
C ASN A 49 -98.04 -0.37 -99.24
N VAL A 50 -97.75 0.18 -100.42
CA VAL A 50 -98.61 0.11 -101.61
C VAL A 50 -97.81 -0.47 -102.78
N SER A 51 -98.45 -1.31 -103.57
CA SER A 51 -97.95 -1.78 -104.88
C SER A 51 -98.97 -1.45 -105.96
N ILE A 52 -98.49 -1.02 -107.13
CA ILE A 52 -99.33 -0.52 -108.23
C ILE A 52 -99.15 -1.40 -109.46
N CYS A 53 -100.25 -1.73 -110.15
CA CYS A 53 -100.22 -2.43 -111.44
C CYS A 53 -99.73 -1.48 -112.55
N ILE A 54 -98.54 -1.72 -113.10
CA ILE A 54 -97.90 -0.86 -114.10
C ILE A 54 -98.21 -1.30 -115.54
N ALA A 55 -97.98 -0.39 -116.50
CA ALA A 55 -98.26 -0.61 -117.93
C ALA A 55 -97.56 -1.83 -118.56
N MET A 56 -96.53 -2.37 -117.91
CA MET A 56 -95.83 -3.59 -118.34
C MET A 56 -96.59 -4.89 -118.00
N GLY A 57 -97.77 -4.80 -117.36
CA GLY A 57 -98.56 -5.97 -116.96
C GLY A 57 -97.99 -6.71 -115.76
N GLN A 58 -97.28 -6.00 -114.87
CA GLN A 58 -96.74 -6.52 -113.61
C GLN A 58 -97.04 -5.57 -112.46
N TRP A 59 -97.02 -6.08 -111.23
CA TRP A 59 -97.11 -5.27 -110.02
C TRP A 59 -95.74 -4.68 -109.68
N GLU A 60 -95.70 -3.40 -109.27
CA GLU A 60 -94.50 -2.77 -108.74
C GLU A 60 -94.00 -3.53 -107.50
N GLU A 61 -92.68 -3.69 -107.33
CA GLU A 61 -92.12 -4.45 -106.22
C GLU A 61 -92.53 -3.81 -104.88
N PRO A 62 -93.30 -4.51 -104.02
CA PRO A 62 -93.78 -3.93 -102.78
C PRO A 62 -92.61 -3.61 -101.84
N SER A 63 -92.49 -2.35 -101.43
CA SER A 63 -91.44 -1.90 -100.49
C SER A 63 -91.79 -2.11 -99.01
N VAL A 64 -92.89 -2.81 -98.75
CA VAL A 64 -93.37 -3.19 -97.41
C VAL A 64 -92.51 -4.30 -96.84
N LEU A 65 -92.01 -4.10 -95.63
CA LEU A 65 -91.23 -5.10 -94.91
C LEU A 65 -91.79 -5.20 -93.50
N CYS A 66 -92.47 -6.31 -93.21
CA CYS A 66 -93.06 -6.55 -91.90
C CYS A 66 -92.04 -7.26 -91.01
N GLN A 67 -91.55 -6.58 -89.99
CA GLN A 67 -90.65 -7.14 -88.99
C GLN A 67 -91.39 -7.32 -87.66
N GLU A 68 -91.06 -8.38 -86.94
CA GLU A 68 -91.65 -8.67 -85.63
C GLU A 68 -91.36 -7.52 -84.64
N THR A 69 -92.37 -7.13 -83.88
CA THR A 69 -92.26 -6.11 -82.83
C THR A 69 -91.73 -6.77 -81.56
N LEU A 70 -90.47 -6.52 -81.21
CA LEU A 70 -89.82 -7.08 -80.01
C LEU A 70 -89.36 -5.95 -79.08
N CYS A 71 -89.56 -6.10 -77.77
CA CYS A 71 -89.15 -5.09 -76.78
C CYS A 71 -87.64 -5.06 -76.47
N GLY A 72 -86.87 -6.02 -76.97
CA GLY A 72 -85.45 -6.18 -76.61
C GLY A 72 -85.25 -6.51 -75.13
N SER A 73 -84.04 -6.30 -74.61
CA SER A 73 -83.74 -6.54 -73.20
C SER A 73 -84.47 -5.53 -72.29
N PRO A 74 -85.17 -5.99 -71.25
CA PRO A 74 -85.82 -5.09 -70.29
C PRO A 74 -84.82 -4.28 -69.45
N PRO A 75 -85.30 -3.18 -68.84
CA PRO A 75 -84.47 -2.21 -68.12
C PRO A 75 -83.92 -2.78 -66.80
N ILE A 76 -82.63 -2.57 -66.55
CA ILE A 76 -81.99 -2.93 -65.28
C ILE A 76 -82.31 -1.85 -64.23
N SER A 77 -82.83 -2.24 -63.07
CA SER A 77 -83.03 -1.35 -61.93
C SER A 77 -82.00 -1.62 -60.83
N GLU A 78 -81.43 -0.56 -60.26
CA GLU A 78 -80.46 -0.67 -59.16
C GLU A 78 -81.06 -1.41 -57.96
N SER A 79 -80.22 -2.14 -57.22
CA SER A 79 -80.64 -2.91 -56.02
C SER A 79 -81.70 -3.99 -56.25
N THR A 80 -82.01 -4.31 -57.52
CA THR A 80 -82.92 -5.40 -57.92
C THR A 80 -82.21 -6.48 -58.71
N GLU A 81 -82.73 -7.69 -58.68
CA GLU A 81 -82.43 -8.79 -59.59
C GLU A 81 -83.66 -9.07 -60.43
N GLN A 82 -83.43 -9.51 -61.67
CA GLN A 82 -84.47 -9.73 -62.67
C GLN A 82 -84.48 -11.20 -63.10
N VAL A 83 -85.68 -11.78 -63.22
CA VAL A 83 -85.90 -13.14 -63.72
C VAL A 83 -86.94 -13.11 -64.83
N TRP A 84 -86.57 -13.65 -66.00
CA TRP A 84 -87.43 -13.79 -67.17
C TRP A 84 -87.06 -15.06 -67.97
N ASP A 85 -87.86 -15.41 -68.97
CA ASP A 85 -87.70 -16.59 -69.83
C ASP A 85 -86.92 -16.34 -71.15
N GLY A 86 -86.68 -15.08 -71.50
CA GLY A 86 -85.90 -14.64 -72.66
C GLY A 86 -86.78 -14.13 -73.78
N ASN A 87 -88.10 -14.24 -73.61
CA ASN A 87 -89.08 -13.81 -74.59
C ASN A 87 -89.24 -12.28 -74.54
N THR A 88 -89.31 -11.67 -75.72
CA THR A 88 -89.42 -10.21 -75.89
C THR A 88 -90.61 -9.83 -76.76
N ALA A 89 -91.52 -10.77 -77.03
CA ALA A 89 -92.76 -10.53 -77.74
C ALA A 89 -93.74 -9.69 -76.88
N PRO A 90 -94.68 -8.96 -77.51
CA PRO A 90 -95.71 -8.21 -76.78
C PRO A 90 -96.49 -9.12 -75.84
N GLY A 91 -96.63 -8.71 -74.59
CA GLY A 91 -97.22 -9.51 -73.50
C GLY A 91 -96.22 -10.31 -72.66
N SER A 92 -94.94 -10.41 -73.06
CA SER A 92 -93.89 -10.99 -72.21
C SER A 92 -93.70 -10.18 -70.92
N THR A 93 -93.31 -10.86 -69.84
CA THR A 93 -93.15 -10.25 -68.51
C THR A 93 -91.79 -10.56 -67.91
N VAL A 94 -91.26 -9.61 -67.14
CA VAL A 94 -90.07 -9.78 -66.30
C VAL A 94 -90.44 -9.52 -64.85
N LEU A 95 -89.99 -10.38 -63.93
CA LEU A 95 -90.11 -10.17 -62.50
C LEU A 95 -88.84 -9.56 -61.91
N TYR A 96 -89.01 -8.55 -61.07
CA TYR A 96 -87.96 -7.93 -60.26
C TYR A 96 -88.12 -8.34 -58.80
N PHE A 97 -87.02 -8.61 -58.13
CA PHE A 97 -86.96 -8.79 -56.68
C PHE A 97 -85.77 -8.03 -56.13
N CYS A 98 -85.83 -7.65 -54.85
CA CYS A 98 -84.71 -6.95 -54.22
C CYS A 98 -83.50 -7.89 -54.10
N LYS A 99 -82.31 -7.36 -54.40
CA LYS A 99 -81.04 -8.06 -54.13
C LYS A 99 -80.95 -8.47 -52.67
N GLN A 100 -80.19 -9.52 -52.38
CA GLN A 100 -79.89 -9.90 -51.01
C GLN A 100 -79.30 -8.69 -50.25
N GLY A 101 -79.87 -8.36 -49.09
CA GLY A 101 -79.52 -7.15 -48.34
C GLY A 101 -80.48 -5.98 -48.48
N PHE A 102 -81.49 -6.07 -49.36
CA PHE A 102 -82.45 -5.01 -49.59
C PHE A 102 -83.89 -5.47 -49.35
N LEU A 103 -84.72 -4.60 -48.76
CA LEU A 103 -86.13 -4.83 -48.48
C LEU A 103 -87.01 -4.10 -49.49
N ASN A 104 -88.07 -4.77 -49.94
CA ASN A 104 -89.12 -4.18 -50.78
C ASN A 104 -89.92 -3.14 -49.98
N LYS A 105 -89.85 -1.87 -50.39
CA LYS A 105 -90.60 -0.74 -49.79
C LYS A 105 -91.88 -0.39 -50.54
N GLY A 106 -92.19 -1.09 -51.63
CA GLY A 106 -93.38 -0.88 -52.45
C GLY A 106 -93.05 -0.75 -53.94
N GLY A 107 -94.10 -0.63 -54.76
CA GLY A 107 -94.01 -0.56 -56.21
C GLY A 107 -94.38 -1.87 -56.92
N HIS A 108 -94.42 -1.84 -58.24
CA HIS A 108 -94.73 -3.02 -59.06
C HIS A 108 -93.45 -3.79 -59.36
N ASN A 109 -93.46 -5.08 -59.05
CA ASN A 109 -92.35 -6.01 -59.27
C ASN A 109 -92.41 -6.69 -60.65
N VAL A 110 -93.31 -6.27 -61.54
CA VAL A 110 -93.45 -6.83 -62.88
C VAL A 110 -93.34 -5.71 -63.90
N SER A 111 -92.53 -5.90 -64.94
CA SER A 111 -92.58 -5.10 -66.17
C SER A 111 -93.10 -5.95 -67.31
N VAL A 112 -93.92 -5.36 -68.18
CA VAL A 112 -94.60 -6.01 -69.30
C VAL A 112 -94.17 -5.36 -70.60
N CYS A 113 -93.88 -6.18 -71.62
CA CYS A 113 -93.63 -5.72 -72.98
C CYS A 113 -94.94 -5.29 -73.63
N ASN A 114 -95.08 -4.01 -73.97
CA ASN A 114 -96.30 -3.47 -74.58
C ASN A 114 -96.34 -3.69 -76.11
N GLU A 115 -97.48 -3.43 -76.73
CA GLU A 115 -97.68 -3.57 -78.18
C GLU A 115 -96.81 -2.61 -79.03
N ASN A 116 -96.28 -1.55 -78.42
CA ASN A 116 -95.39 -0.60 -79.06
C ASN A 116 -93.90 -1.04 -79.02
N GLY A 117 -93.61 -2.26 -78.55
CA GLY A 117 -92.24 -2.75 -78.44
C GLY A 117 -91.43 -2.07 -77.34
N GLN A 118 -92.08 -1.62 -76.24
CA GLN A 118 -91.40 -1.05 -75.07
C GLN A 118 -91.80 -1.76 -73.77
N TRP A 119 -90.83 -1.98 -72.90
CA TRP A 119 -91.06 -2.47 -71.54
C TRP A 119 -91.65 -1.37 -70.65
N THR A 120 -92.65 -1.69 -69.84
CA THR A 120 -93.18 -0.74 -68.84
C THR A 120 -92.09 -0.36 -67.82
N PRO A 121 -92.01 0.89 -67.37
CA PRO A 121 -90.97 1.31 -66.41
C PRO A 121 -91.02 0.50 -65.10
N PRO A 122 -89.90 -0.06 -64.61
CA PRO A 122 -89.85 -0.73 -63.32
C PRO A 122 -90.07 0.30 -62.19
N SER A 123 -90.89 -0.04 -61.20
CA SER A 123 -91.22 0.84 -60.07
C SER A 123 -90.92 0.24 -58.69
N LEU A 124 -90.34 -0.96 -58.66
CA LEU A 124 -89.96 -1.65 -57.43
C LEU A 124 -88.90 -0.85 -56.66
N SER A 125 -89.24 -0.40 -55.45
CA SER A 125 -88.34 0.33 -54.57
C SER A 125 -87.69 -0.61 -53.56
N CYS A 126 -86.38 -0.80 -53.66
CA CYS A 126 -85.58 -1.61 -52.74
C CYS A 126 -84.68 -0.74 -51.87
N GLN A 127 -84.80 -0.86 -50.54
CA GLN A 127 -83.97 -0.13 -49.58
C GLN A 127 -83.04 -1.08 -48.83
N GLU A 128 -81.79 -0.69 -48.63
CA GLU A 128 -80.81 -1.49 -47.88
C GLU A 128 -81.28 -1.74 -46.44
N ILE A 129 -81.09 -2.96 -45.96
CA ILE A 129 -81.41 -3.38 -44.59
C ILE A 129 -80.24 -3.00 -43.69
N LEU A 130 -80.47 -2.03 -42.81
CA LEU A 130 -79.50 -1.56 -41.82
C LEU A 130 -80.02 -1.86 -40.41
N CYS A 131 -79.17 -2.44 -39.56
CA CYS A 131 -79.53 -2.69 -38.15
C CYS A 131 -79.42 -1.46 -37.24
N GLY A 132 -78.88 -0.35 -37.75
CA GLY A 132 -78.59 0.85 -36.96
C GLY A 132 -77.42 0.63 -35.98
N ASP A 133 -77.38 1.43 -34.91
CA ASP A 133 -76.34 1.32 -33.88
C ASP A 133 -76.53 0.04 -33.03
N PRO A 134 -75.44 -0.64 -32.67
CA PRO A 134 -75.49 -1.82 -31.82
C PRO A 134 -75.96 -1.47 -30.38
N PRO A 135 -76.54 -2.44 -29.64
CA PRO A 135 -77.07 -2.21 -28.30
C PRO A 135 -75.97 -1.87 -27.29
N ILE A 136 -76.22 -0.92 -26.39
CA ILE A 136 -75.29 -0.55 -25.31
C ILE A 136 -75.59 -1.39 -24.07
N LEU A 137 -74.61 -2.12 -23.55
CA LEU A 137 -74.74 -2.96 -22.35
C LEU A 137 -74.04 -2.31 -21.14
N PRO A 138 -74.56 -2.48 -19.91
CA PRO A 138 -73.95 -1.91 -18.71
C PRO A 138 -72.55 -2.48 -18.46
N HIS A 139 -71.63 -1.62 -17.99
CA HIS A 139 -70.25 -1.99 -17.68
C HIS A 139 -69.43 -2.60 -18.84
N THR A 140 -69.90 -2.48 -20.09
CA THR A 140 -69.19 -2.94 -21.29
C THR A 140 -68.62 -1.77 -22.11
N GLY A 141 -67.54 -2.04 -22.83
CA GLY A 141 -67.14 -1.30 -24.03
C GLY A 141 -67.43 -2.12 -25.29
N GLN A 142 -67.42 -1.46 -26.44
CA GLN A 142 -67.73 -2.07 -27.75
C GLN A 142 -66.61 -1.83 -28.75
N VAL A 143 -66.30 -2.86 -29.53
CA VAL A 143 -65.37 -2.81 -30.67
C VAL A 143 -66.19 -3.05 -31.93
N TRP A 144 -66.30 -2.02 -32.76
CA TRP A 144 -67.16 -1.98 -33.94
C TRP A 144 -66.50 -1.16 -35.05
N ASN A 145 -66.67 -1.58 -36.31
CA ASN A 145 -66.10 -0.93 -37.49
C ASN A 145 -67.01 0.14 -38.12
N GLY A 146 -68.16 0.44 -37.50
CA GLY A 146 -69.14 1.40 -38.02
C GLY A 146 -70.10 0.84 -39.08
N SER A 147 -69.97 -0.42 -39.48
CA SER A 147 -70.87 -1.06 -40.46
C SER A 147 -72.10 -1.66 -39.79
N SER A 148 -73.29 -1.38 -40.33
CA SER A 148 -74.57 -1.89 -39.84
C SER A 148 -75.34 -2.73 -40.87
N THR A 149 -74.66 -3.22 -41.91
CA THR A 149 -75.24 -4.09 -42.93
C THR A 149 -75.36 -5.53 -42.43
N ILE A 150 -76.18 -6.35 -43.08
CA ILE A 150 -76.39 -7.76 -42.72
C ILE A 150 -75.05 -8.49 -42.58
N GLY A 151 -74.90 -9.23 -41.48
CA GLY A 151 -73.69 -10.00 -41.18
C GLY A 151 -72.61 -9.22 -40.44
N SER A 152 -72.71 -7.89 -40.36
CA SER A 152 -71.81 -7.05 -39.53
C SER A 152 -71.83 -7.51 -38.08
N THR A 153 -70.67 -7.48 -37.42
CA THR A 153 -70.50 -7.93 -36.03
C THR A 153 -69.93 -6.82 -35.16
N VAL A 154 -70.36 -6.82 -33.90
CA VAL A 154 -69.80 -6.01 -32.82
C VAL A 154 -69.38 -6.94 -31.68
N THR A 155 -68.22 -6.67 -31.08
CA THR A 155 -67.71 -7.42 -29.94
C THR A 155 -67.67 -6.54 -28.70
N TYR A 156 -68.18 -7.07 -27.59
CA TYR A 156 -68.22 -6.43 -26.29
C TYR A 156 -67.10 -6.93 -25.39
N TYR A 157 -66.59 -6.03 -24.56
CA TYR A 157 -65.60 -6.35 -23.52
C TYR A 157 -65.98 -5.65 -22.22
N CYS A 158 -65.61 -6.21 -21.07
CA CYS A 158 -65.87 -5.57 -19.79
C CYS A 158 -64.93 -4.38 -19.57
N LYS A 159 -65.47 -3.26 -19.08
CA LYS A 159 -64.69 -2.08 -18.70
C LYS A 159 -63.78 -2.42 -17.51
N THR A 160 -62.71 -1.63 -17.33
CA THR A 160 -61.82 -1.75 -16.18
C THR A 160 -62.60 -1.79 -14.87
N GLY A 161 -62.26 -2.74 -13.98
CA GLY A 161 -63.01 -3.00 -12.74
C GLY A 161 -64.08 -4.09 -12.87
N PHE A 162 -64.31 -4.62 -14.07
CA PHE A 162 -65.27 -5.70 -14.32
C PHE A 162 -64.62 -6.84 -15.10
N TYR A 163 -65.02 -8.08 -14.84
CA TYR A 163 -64.56 -9.26 -15.56
C TYR A 163 -65.73 -10.00 -16.22
N HIS A 164 -65.41 -10.68 -17.32
CA HIS A 164 -66.36 -11.50 -18.06
C HIS A 164 -66.50 -12.86 -17.35
N SER A 165 -67.65 -13.11 -16.72
CA SER A 165 -67.90 -14.38 -16.04
C SER A 165 -68.38 -15.46 -17.02
N GLU A 166 -69.37 -15.13 -17.85
CA GLU A 166 -70.01 -16.03 -18.79
C GLU A 166 -70.83 -15.27 -19.84
N GLY A 167 -71.15 -15.96 -20.95
CA GLY A 167 -71.96 -15.43 -22.05
C GLY A 167 -71.21 -15.23 -23.35
N ASN A 168 -71.97 -14.98 -24.43
CA ASN A 168 -71.46 -14.57 -25.72
C ASN A 168 -71.34 -13.04 -25.75
N ASN A 169 -70.15 -12.58 -26.07
CA ASN A 169 -69.80 -11.17 -26.15
C ASN A 169 -69.91 -10.59 -27.57
N ALA A 170 -70.53 -11.30 -28.52
CA ALA A 170 -70.73 -10.82 -29.88
C ALA A 170 -72.21 -10.60 -30.20
N SER A 171 -72.49 -9.53 -30.95
CA SER A 171 -73.79 -9.32 -31.59
C SER A 171 -73.59 -9.20 -33.10
N GLN A 172 -74.55 -9.72 -33.87
CA GLN A 172 -74.52 -9.74 -35.33
C GLN A 172 -75.79 -9.10 -35.90
N CYS A 173 -75.64 -8.30 -36.95
CA CYS A 173 -76.76 -7.72 -37.69
C CYS A 173 -77.48 -8.81 -38.50
N THR A 174 -78.76 -9.04 -38.17
CA THR A 174 -79.57 -10.11 -38.77
C THR A 174 -80.24 -9.67 -40.08
N ILE A 175 -80.71 -10.64 -40.86
CA ILE A 175 -81.47 -10.39 -42.10
C ILE A 175 -82.78 -9.60 -41.87
N ASN A 176 -83.26 -9.58 -40.62
CA ASN A 176 -84.48 -8.88 -40.24
C ASN A 176 -84.22 -7.42 -39.85
N GLY A 177 -82.99 -6.92 -39.97
CA GLY A 177 -82.65 -5.53 -39.66
C GLY A 177 -82.54 -5.21 -38.16
N TYR A 178 -82.22 -6.20 -37.33
CA TYR A 178 -81.89 -5.99 -35.91
C TYR A 178 -80.62 -6.73 -35.50
N TRP A 179 -79.92 -6.18 -34.51
CA TRP A 179 -78.76 -6.81 -33.86
C TRP A 179 -79.20 -7.98 -32.96
N THR A 180 -78.52 -9.12 -33.01
CA THR A 180 -78.77 -10.23 -32.07
C THR A 180 -78.50 -9.79 -30.62
N LYS A 181 -79.24 -10.31 -29.64
CA LYS A 181 -79.04 -9.92 -28.24
C LYS A 181 -77.81 -10.64 -27.65
N PRO A 182 -76.71 -9.93 -27.34
CA PRO A 182 -75.57 -10.54 -26.63
C PRO A 182 -75.97 -10.85 -25.17
N ASN A 183 -75.37 -11.87 -24.56
CA ASN A 183 -75.64 -12.30 -23.18
C ASN A 183 -74.38 -12.25 -22.28
N ILE A 184 -73.39 -11.44 -22.64
CA ILE A 184 -72.24 -11.14 -21.79
C ILE A 184 -72.68 -10.55 -20.45
N THR A 185 -72.16 -11.11 -19.36
CA THR A 185 -72.32 -10.57 -18.01
C THR A 185 -70.96 -10.07 -17.49
N CYS A 186 -70.88 -8.78 -17.19
CA CYS A 186 -69.70 -8.16 -16.60
C CYS A 186 -69.93 -7.95 -15.10
N LEU A 187 -69.21 -8.74 -14.29
CA LEU A 187 -69.28 -8.67 -12.83
C LEU A 187 -68.14 -7.81 -12.29
N GLU A 188 -68.40 -7.06 -11.23
CA GLU A 188 -67.40 -6.23 -10.58
C GLU A 188 -66.29 -7.11 -9.98
N VAL A 189 -65.02 -6.73 -10.19
CA VAL A 189 -63.86 -7.42 -9.63
C VAL A 189 -63.76 -7.10 -8.14
N GLN A 190 -63.73 -8.14 -7.31
CA GLN A 190 -63.53 -8.05 -5.87
C GLN A 190 -62.25 -8.79 -5.49
N CYS A 191 -61.28 -8.09 -4.90
CA CYS A 191 -60.01 -8.68 -4.46
C CYS A 191 -60.14 -9.50 -3.16
N GLY A 192 -61.30 -9.44 -2.48
CA GLY A 192 -61.51 -10.12 -1.21
C GLY A 192 -60.70 -9.50 -0.06
N VAL A 193 -60.33 -10.31 0.92
CA VAL A 193 -59.59 -9.86 2.11
C VAL A 193 -58.10 -9.70 1.76
N PRO A 194 -57.48 -8.53 2.05
CA PRO A 194 -56.06 -8.33 1.81
C PRO A 194 -55.17 -9.31 2.59
N PRO A 195 -53.96 -9.66 2.09
CA PRO A 195 -53.02 -10.49 2.82
C PRO A 195 -52.61 -9.87 4.16
N PRO A 196 -52.60 -10.61 5.29
CA PRO A 196 -52.14 -10.07 6.56
C PRO A 196 -50.60 -10.02 6.65
N ILE A 197 -50.04 -8.91 7.14
CA ILE A 197 -48.60 -8.81 7.46
C ILE A 197 -48.39 -9.17 8.95
N PRO A 198 -47.49 -10.11 9.29
CA PRO A 198 -47.18 -10.45 10.68
C PRO A 198 -46.81 -9.23 11.52
N HIS A 199 -47.24 -9.21 12.78
CA HIS A 199 -46.98 -8.10 13.72
C HIS A 199 -47.47 -6.72 13.27
N SER A 200 -48.42 -6.67 12.32
CA SER A 200 -49.09 -5.44 11.89
C SER A 200 -50.58 -5.42 12.25
N VAL A 201 -51.17 -4.24 12.19
CA VAL A 201 -52.60 -3.97 12.20
C VAL A 201 -52.98 -3.51 10.79
N MET A 202 -54.03 -4.13 10.26
CA MET A 202 -54.58 -3.80 8.95
C MET A 202 -55.68 -2.74 9.13
N LEU A 203 -55.46 -1.55 8.59
CA LEU A 203 -56.42 -0.44 8.58
C LEU A 203 -57.21 -0.50 7.27
N TRP A 204 -58.34 -1.22 7.31
CA TRP A 204 -59.17 -1.52 6.14
C TRP A 204 -60.65 -1.22 6.41
N ASP A 205 -61.33 -0.60 5.45
CA ASP A 205 -62.75 -0.25 5.48
C ASP A 205 -63.68 -1.36 4.97
N LYS A 206 -63.13 -2.54 4.65
CA LYS A 206 -63.81 -3.72 4.07
C LYS A 206 -64.21 -3.57 2.60
N ILE A 207 -63.77 -2.51 1.91
CA ILE A 207 -64.01 -2.31 0.47
C ILE A 207 -62.89 -3.02 -0.32
N SER A 208 -63.25 -3.84 -1.30
CA SER A 208 -62.31 -4.64 -2.11
C SER A 208 -62.50 -4.49 -3.61
N THR A 209 -63.08 -3.37 -4.05
CA THR A 209 -63.21 -3.03 -5.47
C THR A 209 -61.89 -2.50 -6.01
N VAL A 210 -61.67 -2.62 -7.32
CA VAL A 210 -60.41 -2.21 -7.97
C VAL A 210 -60.07 -0.74 -7.65
N GLY A 211 -58.85 -0.52 -7.17
CA GLY A 211 -58.36 0.80 -6.72
C GLY A 211 -58.56 1.07 -5.22
N SER A 212 -59.29 0.23 -4.49
CA SER A 212 -59.37 0.29 -3.02
C SER A 212 -57.98 0.06 -2.41
N GLN A 213 -57.69 0.75 -1.30
CA GLN A 213 -56.38 0.70 -0.65
C GLN A 213 -56.53 0.26 0.81
N VAL A 214 -55.57 -0.52 1.27
CA VAL A 214 -55.41 -0.89 2.67
C VAL A 214 -54.06 -0.42 3.19
N VAL A 215 -54.04 0.10 4.41
CA VAL A 215 -52.81 0.59 5.05
C VAL A 215 -52.43 -0.34 6.19
N TYR A 216 -51.16 -0.75 6.23
CA TYR A 216 -50.61 -1.56 7.31
C TYR A 216 -49.83 -0.67 8.28
N GLN A 217 -49.99 -0.95 9.58
CA GLN A 217 -49.26 -0.28 10.65
C GLN A 217 -48.67 -1.31 11.59
N CYS A 218 -47.39 -1.20 11.93
CA CYS A 218 -46.78 -2.12 12.89
C CYS A 218 -47.41 -1.98 14.28
N LYS A 219 -47.60 -3.11 14.96
CA LYS A 219 -48.04 -3.16 16.36
C LYS A 219 -46.97 -2.52 17.26
N SER A 220 -47.38 -2.07 18.45
CA SER A 220 -46.44 -1.58 19.45
C SER A 220 -45.33 -2.61 19.72
N GLY A 221 -44.08 -2.14 19.82
CA GLY A 221 -42.88 -2.97 19.92
C GLY A 221 -42.24 -3.35 18.58
N TYR A 222 -42.83 -2.97 17.46
CA TYR A 222 -42.30 -3.25 16.11
C TYR A 222 -42.18 -1.96 15.30
N HIS A 223 -41.18 -1.92 14.42
CA HIS A 223 -40.98 -0.83 13.47
C HIS A 223 -41.06 -1.35 12.03
N SER A 224 -41.47 -0.47 11.12
CA SER A 224 -41.56 -0.79 9.70
C SER A 224 -40.17 -0.75 9.05
N VAL A 225 -39.80 -1.85 8.40
CA VAL A 225 -38.61 -1.96 7.55
C VAL A 225 -39.05 -2.34 6.13
N GLY A 226 -38.38 -1.78 5.11
CA GLY A 226 -38.78 -1.93 3.71
C GLY A 226 -39.49 -0.71 3.13
N GLY A 227 -40.30 -0.94 2.09
CA GLY A 227 -40.94 0.12 1.30
C GLY A 227 -42.35 0.48 1.76
N GLY A 228 -43.27 0.60 0.79
CA GLY A 228 -44.64 1.07 0.99
C GLY A 228 -45.49 0.17 1.90
N ASN A 229 -46.26 0.81 2.78
CA ASN A 229 -47.19 0.19 3.71
C ASN A 229 -48.63 0.10 3.19
N VAL A 230 -48.82 0.32 1.89
CA VAL A 230 -50.12 0.35 1.23
C VAL A 230 -50.20 -0.82 0.28
N SER A 231 -51.33 -1.52 0.29
CA SER A 231 -51.70 -2.48 -0.76
C SER A 231 -52.98 -2.02 -1.46
N VAL A 232 -53.04 -2.20 -2.77
CA VAL A 232 -54.09 -1.74 -3.68
C VAL A 232 -54.74 -2.93 -4.36
N CYS A 233 -56.07 -2.95 -4.39
CA CYS A 233 -56.82 -3.94 -5.15
C CYS A 233 -56.64 -3.74 -6.65
N THR A 234 -56.12 -4.75 -7.34
CA THR A 234 -55.75 -4.70 -8.76
C THR A 234 -56.86 -5.25 -9.65
N ALA A 235 -56.82 -4.88 -10.95
CA ALA A 235 -57.76 -5.38 -11.95
C ALA A 235 -57.67 -6.91 -12.19
N SER A 236 -56.61 -7.58 -11.71
CA SER A 236 -56.48 -9.04 -11.75
C SER A 236 -57.26 -9.77 -10.64
N GLY A 237 -57.94 -9.03 -9.74
CA GLY A 237 -58.71 -9.64 -8.65
C GLY A 237 -57.86 -10.05 -7.45
N GLY A 238 -56.67 -9.47 -7.31
CA GLY A 238 -55.78 -9.66 -6.16
C GLY A 238 -55.29 -8.32 -5.60
N TRP A 239 -54.88 -8.32 -4.35
CA TRP A 239 -54.18 -7.20 -3.72
C TRP A 239 -52.71 -7.22 -4.14
N ASP A 240 -52.14 -6.08 -4.52
CA ASP A 240 -50.71 -5.98 -4.79
C ASP A 240 -49.88 -6.16 -3.50
N GLU A 241 -48.60 -6.49 -3.65
CA GLU A 241 -47.75 -6.83 -2.51
C GLU A 241 -47.27 -5.56 -1.78
N ALA A 242 -47.65 -5.41 -0.52
CA ALA A 242 -47.08 -4.39 0.36
C ALA A 242 -45.65 -4.79 0.78
N SER A 243 -44.66 -4.02 0.34
CA SER A 243 -43.22 -4.29 0.57
C SER A 243 -42.69 -4.02 1.99
N MET A 244 -43.56 -3.72 2.95
CA MET A 244 -43.17 -3.47 4.33
C MET A 244 -43.14 -4.76 5.16
N LEU A 245 -42.25 -4.81 6.15
CA LEU A 245 -42.20 -5.84 7.18
C LEU A 245 -42.14 -5.17 8.55
N CYS A 246 -42.76 -5.79 9.55
CA CYS A 246 -42.69 -5.32 10.93
C CYS A 246 -41.61 -6.11 11.67
N GLN A 247 -40.50 -5.45 11.99
CA GLN A 247 -39.41 -6.02 12.75
C GLN A 247 -39.45 -5.54 14.19
N GLU A 248 -39.16 -6.43 15.13
CA GLU A 248 -39.10 -6.08 16.55
C GLU A 248 -38.07 -4.98 16.80
N ILE A 249 -38.45 -3.98 17.59
CA ILE A 249 -37.57 -2.87 17.96
C ILE A 249 -36.54 -3.40 18.95
N SER A 250 -35.28 -3.36 18.55
CA SER A 250 -34.14 -3.70 19.39
C SER A 250 -33.11 -2.58 19.37
N CYS A 251 -32.60 -2.23 20.55
CA CYS A 251 -31.52 -1.28 20.66
C CYS A 251 -30.22 -1.90 20.13
N GLN A 252 -29.42 -1.06 19.49
CA GLN A 252 -28.05 -1.39 19.09
C GLN A 252 -27.14 -1.55 20.31
N GLU A 253 -25.84 -1.76 20.09
CA GLU A 253 -24.89 -1.87 21.19
C GLU A 253 -24.91 -0.61 22.09
N PRO A 254 -24.91 -0.78 23.44
CA PRO A 254 -24.94 0.34 24.38
C PRO A 254 -23.78 1.32 24.19
N VAL A 255 -24.04 2.60 24.45
CA VAL A 255 -23.03 3.65 24.27
C VAL A 255 -21.86 3.45 25.24
N PHE A 256 -20.65 3.34 24.70
CA PHE A 256 -19.44 3.25 25.50
C PHE A 256 -19.22 4.52 26.34
N LYS A 257 -19.01 4.34 27.64
CA LYS A 257 -18.64 5.41 28.59
C LYS A 257 -17.19 5.20 29.04
N PRO A 258 -16.28 6.18 28.84
CA PRO A 258 -14.87 6.03 29.21
C PRO A 258 -14.68 5.71 30.70
N HIS A 259 -13.68 4.87 30.99
CA HIS A 259 -13.34 4.43 32.35
C HIS A 259 -14.49 3.75 33.09
N SER A 260 -15.34 3.04 32.34
CA SER A 260 -16.43 2.24 32.88
C SER A 260 -16.53 0.89 32.18
N LYS A 261 -17.07 -0.08 32.91
CA LYS A 261 -17.47 -1.40 32.44
C LYS A 261 -18.98 -1.42 32.27
N ILE A 262 -19.41 -1.97 31.14
CA ILE A 262 -20.83 -2.18 30.86
C ILE A 262 -21.21 -3.54 31.44
N LEU A 263 -22.21 -3.55 32.31
CA LEU A 263 -22.85 -4.74 32.86
C LEU A 263 -24.14 -4.97 32.06
N TRP A 264 -24.07 -5.92 31.13
CA TRP A 264 -25.15 -6.23 30.18
C TRP A 264 -25.33 -7.74 30.04
N ASP A 265 -26.58 -8.18 29.95
CA ASP A 265 -27.01 -9.57 29.82
C ASP A 265 -27.20 -10.03 28.36
N GLY A 266 -26.91 -9.15 27.39
CA GLY A 266 -27.08 -9.40 25.96
C GLY A 266 -28.48 -9.11 25.41
N ARG A 267 -29.45 -8.71 26.26
CA ARG A 267 -30.82 -8.40 25.81
C ARG A 267 -30.97 -6.92 25.45
N SER A 268 -31.59 -6.63 24.30
CA SER A 268 -31.78 -5.25 23.82
C SER A 268 -33.20 -4.94 23.31
N HIS A 269 -34.21 -5.71 23.73
CA HIS A 269 -35.61 -5.36 23.47
C HIS A 269 -36.02 -4.14 24.30
N ILE A 270 -37.11 -3.46 23.92
CA ILE A 270 -37.65 -2.30 24.65
C ILE A 270 -37.80 -2.62 26.14
N GLY A 271 -37.30 -1.73 27.00
CA GLY A 271 -37.29 -1.90 28.45
C GLY A 271 -36.10 -2.71 29.01
N SER A 272 -35.26 -3.30 28.16
CA SER A 272 -33.98 -3.89 28.59
C SER A 272 -33.11 -2.83 29.28
N VAL A 273 -32.30 -3.24 30.26
CA VAL A 273 -31.50 -2.33 31.09
C VAL A 273 -30.03 -2.71 31.02
N VAL A 274 -29.18 -1.70 30.79
CA VAL A 274 -27.72 -1.81 30.89
C VAL A 274 -27.23 -0.96 32.03
N SER A 275 -26.32 -1.48 32.84
CA SER A 275 -25.74 -0.74 33.97
C SER A 275 -24.26 -0.43 33.71
N TYR A 276 -23.82 0.74 34.12
CA TYR A 276 -22.44 1.21 33.99
C TYR A 276 -21.77 1.21 35.35
N GLN A 277 -20.62 0.55 35.43
CA GLN A 277 -19.78 0.49 36.62
C GLN A 277 -18.44 1.15 36.32
N CYS A 278 -18.10 2.25 37.00
CA CYS A 278 -16.80 2.88 36.83
C CYS A 278 -15.66 1.94 37.23
N ASP A 279 -14.54 2.04 36.50
CA ASP A 279 -13.32 1.31 36.80
C ASP A 279 -12.76 1.66 38.18
N GLU A 280 -11.90 0.80 38.72
CA GLU A 280 -11.21 1.08 39.97
C GLU A 280 -10.43 2.40 39.90
N GLY A 281 -10.48 3.19 40.97
CA GLY A 281 -9.89 4.55 41.00
C GLY A 281 -10.82 5.66 40.51
N TYR A 282 -12.01 5.34 39.99
CA TYR A 282 -13.03 6.31 39.60
C TYR A 282 -14.30 6.19 40.44
N ARG A 283 -15.05 7.29 40.55
CA ARG A 283 -16.37 7.35 41.17
C ARG A 283 -17.40 7.78 40.13
N THR A 284 -18.58 7.16 40.18
CA THR A 284 -19.68 7.53 39.30
C THR A 284 -20.16 8.94 39.63
N ARG A 285 -20.28 9.78 38.61
CA ARG A 285 -20.91 11.09 38.69
C ARG A 285 -22.04 11.14 37.67
N GLY A 286 -23.25 11.38 38.18
CA GLY A 286 -24.50 11.30 37.44
C GLY A 286 -25.63 10.87 38.37
N GLN A 287 -26.88 11.13 37.98
CA GLN A 287 -28.04 10.74 38.77
C GLN A 287 -28.41 9.27 38.58
N LYS A 288 -28.15 8.71 37.39
CA LYS A 288 -28.43 7.32 37.02
C LYS A 288 -27.15 6.66 36.55
N ASN A 289 -26.96 5.41 36.93
CA ASN A 289 -25.88 4.56 36.43
C ASN A 289 -26.34 3.45 35.49
N TYR A 290 -27.57 3.54 34.99
CA TYR A 290 -28.14 2.58 34.07
C TYR A 290 -28.88 3.31 32.96
N SER A 291 -28.97 2.69 31.79
CA SER A 291 -29.74 3.16 30.64
C SER A 291 -30.76 2.09 30.24
N ILE A 292 -31.94 2.54 29.80
CA ILE A 292 -33.04 1.68 29.39
C ILE A 292 -33.22 1.77 27.87
N CYS A 293 -33.45 0.65 27.21
CA CYS A 293 -33.76 0.63 25.78
C CYS A 293 -35.14 1.26 25.52
N GLY A 294 -35.18 2.36 24.77
CA GLY A 294 -36.39 3.11 24.44
C GLY A 294 -37.14 2.60 23.22
N GLU A 295 -38.36 3.11 23.03
CA GLU A 295 -39.23 2.79 21.88
C GLU A 295 -38.66 3.28 20.54
N ASN A 296 -37.69 4.20 20.55
CA ASN A 296 -36.99 4.68 19.37
C ASN A 296 -35.86 3.74 18.92
N GLY A 297 -35.67 2.59 19.56
CA GLY A 297 -34.56 1.67 19.28
C GLY A 297 -33.19 2.22 19.72
N GLN A 298 -33.16 3.20 20.63
CA GLN A 298 -31.94 3.74 21.20
C GLN A 298 -31.96 3.63 22.73
N TRP A 299 -30.78 3.45 23.31
CA TRP A 299 -30.59 3.50 24.76
C TRP A 299 -30.83 4.93 25.27
N GLU A 300 -31.54 5.07 26.41
CA GLU A 300 -31.75 6.35 27.11
C GLU A 300 -30.42 7.08 27.26
N ASN A 301 -30.39 8.36 26.84
CA ASN A 301 -29.19 9.17 26.99
C ASN A 301 -29.01 9.55 28.46
N ILE A 302 -27.98 9.00 29.10
CA ILE A 302 -27.64 9.29 30.49
C ILE A 302 -26.41 10.20 30.59
N ASP A 303 -26.52 11.24 31.42
CA ASP A 303 -25.40 12.09 31.84
C ASP A 303 -24.61 11.41 32.98
N LEU A 304 -23.94 10.32 32.60
CA LEU A 304 -23.01 9.59 33.44
C LEU A 304 -21.59 9.75 32.90
N TRP A 305 -20.67 10.07 33.79
CA TRP A 305 -19.24 10.00 33.54
C TRP A 305 -18.50 9.57 34.82
N CYS A 306 -17.33 8.98 34.63
CA CYS A 306 -16.50 8.47 35.72
C CYS A 306 -15.45 9.51 36.10
N GLU A 307 -15.60 10.10 37.28
CA GLU A 307 -14.66 11.09 37.82
C GLU A 307 -13.56 10.39 38.59
N ALA A 308 -12.30 10.75 38.36
CA ALA A 308 -11.19 10.17 39.11
C ALA A 308 -11.35 10.49 40.61
N LYS A 309 -11.17 9.49 41.47
CA LYS A 309 -11.26 9.67 42.92
C LYS A 309 -10.18 10.62 43.44
N CYS A 310 -8.96 10.50 42.91
CA CYS A 310 -7.84 11.36 43.24
C CYS A 310 -7.49 12.30 42.09
N GLY A 311 -6.96 13.48 42.43
CA GLY A 311 -6.47 14.49 41.49
C GLY A 311 -5.22 14.05 40.70
N PRO A 312 -4.50 14.98 40.07
CA PRO A 312 -3.29 14.64 39.30
C PRO A 312 -2.24 13.93 40.16
N VAL A 313 -1.43 13.11 39.50
CA VAL A 313 -0.34 12.35 40.15
C VAL A 313 0.57 13.30 40.92
N PRO A 314 0.94 13.00 42.19
CA PRO A 314 1.83 13.84 42.97
C PRO A 314 3.19 14.01 42.30
N PHE A 315 3.66 15.25 42.23
CA PHE A 315 5.01 15.55 41.78
C PHE A 315 6.05 15.12 42.83
N LEU A 316 7.12 14.47 42.37
CA LEU A 316 8.27 14.08 43.17
C LEU A 316 9.56 14.49 42.43
N ALA A 317 10.40 15.29 43.09
CA ALA A 317 11.57 15.91 42.47
C ALA A 317 12.63 14.87 42.03
N ASN A 318 13.30 15.14 40.91
CA ASN A 318 14.34 14.28 40.31
C ASN A 318 13.90 12.81 40.13
N SER A 319 12.60 12.62 39.88
CA SER A 319 12.00 11.31 39.67
C SER A 319 11.02 11.33 38.51
N GLU A 320 10.78 10.16 37.94
CA GLU A 320 9.81 9.90 36.89
C GLU A 320 8.79 8.85 37.35
N VAL A 321 7.62 8.84 36.72
CA VAL A 321 6.58 7.84 36.98
C VAL A 321 6.81 6.65 36.06
N VAL A 322 7.10 5.50 36.65
CA VAL A 322 7.35 4.25 35.90
C VAL A 322 6.05 3.51 35.60
N TRP A 323 5.06 3.66 36.48
CA TRP A 323 3.77 3.00 36.36
C TRP A 323 2.70 3.73 37.19
N HIS A 324 1.47 3.79 36.69
CA HIS A 324 0.33 4.25 37.47
C HIS A 324 -0.99 3.63 37.00
N ASN A 325 -1.92 3.38 37.93
CA ASN A 325 -3.29 2.95 37.63
C ASN A 325 -4.37 3.85 38.28
N ARG A 326 -4.05 5.13 38.50
CA ARG A 326 -4.84 6.16 39.23
C ARG A 326 -5.14 5.89 40.70
N SER A 327 -5.03 4.65 41.16
CA SER A 327 -5.07 4.29 42.58
C SER A 327 -3.68 4.20 43.17
N VAL A 328 -2.68 3.80 42.39
CA VAL A 328 -1.29 3.64 42.80
C VAL A 328 -0.38 4.23 41.72
N VAL A 329 0.70 4.87 42.15
CA VAL A 329 1.75 5.44 41.29
C VAL A 329 3.10 4.98 41.83
N ILE A 330 3.96 4.49 40.95
CA ILE A 330 5.32 4.08 41.29
C ILE A 330 6.30 5.04 40.65
N HIS A 331 7.19 5.60 41.47
CA HIS A 331 8.23 6.54 41.07
C HIS A 331 9.60 5.86 40.99
N ARG A 332 10.50 6.40 40.18
CA ARG A 332 11.92 6.04 40.09
C ARG A 332 12.76 7.29 39.87
N CYS A 333 13.97 7.34 40.43
CA CYS A 333 14.88 8.46 40.19
C CYS A 333 15.31 8.50 38.72
N VAL A 334 15.39 9.71 38.17
CA VAL A 334 15.88 9.93 36.79
C VAL A 334 17.39 9.71 36.71
N ASP A 335 17.90 9.53 35.49
CA ASP A 335 19.34 9.34 35.24
C ASP A 335 20.17 10.49 35.85
N GLY A 336 21.30 10.13 36.47
CA GLY A 336 22.14 11.06 37.23
C GLY A 336 21.78 11.20 38.72
N TYR A 337 20.70 10.54 39.17
CA TYR A 337 20.29 10.50 40.58
C TYR A 337 20.07 9.06 41.05
N HIS A 338 20.40 8.76 42.32
CA HIS A 338 20.12 7.47 42.94
C HIS A 338 19.10 7.57 44.08
N SER A 339 18.39 6.47 44.34
CA SER A 339 17.33 6.40 45.35
C SER A 339 17.89 6.42 46.77
N TRP A 340 17.36 7.30 47.61
CA TRP A 340 17.76 7.48 49.01
C TRP A 340 16.56 7.53 49.93
N ARG A 341 16.38 6.48 50.75
CA ARG A 341 15.33 6.34 51.79
C ARG A 341 13.89 6.61 51.32
N GLY A 342 12.91 6.22 52.13
CA GLY A 342 11.49 6.44 51.83
C GLY A 342 10.87 5.44 50.85
N SER A 343 9.56 5.56 50.64
CA SER A 343 8.77 4.74 49.72
C SER A 343 8.68 5.40 48.37
N ASN A 344 8.86 4.63 47.30
CA ASN A 344 8.68 5.09 45.93
C ASN A 344 7.23 4.98 45.42
N VAL A 345 6.28 4.61 46.29
CA VAL A 345 4.88 4.38 45.91
C VAL A 345 3.99 5.48 46.50
N SER A 346 3.18 6.12 45.65
CA SER A 346 2.06 6.98 46.07
C SER A 346 0.74 6.20 45.95
N VAL A 347 -0.14 6.28 46.95
CA VAL A 347 -1.42 5.56 46.99
C VAL A 347 -2.59 6.54 47.16
N CYS A 348 -3.63 6.38 46.36
CA CYS A 348 -4.87 7.13 46.46
C CYS A 348 -5.75 6.54 47.57
N GLY A 349 -6.00 7.31 48.63
CA GLY A 349 -6.86 6.89 49.72
C GLY A 349 -8.35 6.95 49.35
N MET A 350 -9.20 6.32 50.18
CA MET A 350 -10.67 6.36 50.02
C MET A 350 -11.27 7.77 50.10
N SER A 351 -10.55 8.72 50.70
CA SER A 351 -10.91 10.14 50.79
C SER A 351 -10.69 10.92 49.48
N GLY A 352 -10.11 10.29 48.44
CA GLY A 352 -9.76 10.98 47.19
C GLY A 352 -8.48 11.84 47.30
N MET A 353 -7.69 11.64 48.35
CA MET A 353 -6.39 12.30 48.52
C MET A 353 -5.24 11.33 48.29
N TRP A 354 -4.19 11.81 47.62
CA TRP A 354 -2.95 11.06 47.43
C TRP A 354 -2.12 11.05 48.71
N GLN A 355 -1.80 9.86 49.20
CA GLN A 355 -0.66 9.64 50.08
C GLN A 355 0.60 9.61 49.21
N LYS A 356 1.39 10.69 49.25
CA LYS A 356 2.55 10.89 48.37
C LYS A 356 3.72 9.97 48.75
N ALA A 357 4.45 9.53 47.74
CA ALA A 357 5.75 8.86 47.89
C ALA A 357 6.72 9.74 48.68
N THR A 358 7.58 9.10 49.48
CA THR A 358 8.59 9.77 50.34
C THR A 358 10.02 9.54 49.86
N LEU A 359 10.20 8.90 48.70
CA LEU A 359 11.48 8.65 48.05
C LEU A 359 12.26 9.94 47.83
N THR A 360 13.54 9.99 48.24
CA THR A 360 14.45 11.10 47.92
C THR A 360 15.43 10.67 46.83
N CYS A 361 15.69 11.52 45.83
CA CYS A 361 16.64 11.25 44.75
C CYS A 361 17.83 12.20 44.85
N ILE A 362 19.04 11.65 45.03
CA ILE A 362 20.28 12.43 45.25
C ILE A 362 21.28 12.24 44.11
N GLU A 363 21.99 13.32 43.76
CA GLU A 363 22.87 13.42 42.58
C GLU A 363 24.12 12.52 42.69
N ILE A 364 24.56 11.97 41.56
CA ILE A 364 25.75 11.11 41.43
C ILE A 364 26.96 11.97 41.02
N LYS A 365 27.93 12.18 41.92
CA LYS A 365 29.20 12.91 41.64
C LYS A 365 30.28 12.00 41.01
N PRO A 366 31.20 12.51 40.15
CA PRO A 366 32.17 11.67 39.44
C PRO A 366 33.26 11.09 40.37
N PRO A 367 33.60 9.79 40.27
CA PRO A 367 34.42 9.08 41.25
C PRO A 367 35.95 9.30 41.16
N ILE A 368 36.47 9.90 40.07
CA ILE A 368 37.91 10.17 39.87
C ILE A 368 38.09 11.61 39.35
N ASN A 369 38.79 12.45 40.12
CA ASN A 369 39.09 13.85 39.82
C ASN A 369 40.61 14.14 39.95
N HIS A 370 41.12 15.21 39.31
CA HIS A 370 42.52 15.67 39.42
C HIS A 370 43.60 14.61 39.09
N LEU A 371 43.51 13.98 37.90
CA LEU A 371 44.48 12.99 37.41
C LEU A 371 45.73 13.65 36.80
N TYR A 372 46.94 13.34 37.29
CA TYR A 372 48.22 13.82 36.74
C TYR A 372 49.39 12.84 36.94
N VAL A 373 50.52 13.04 36.23
CA VAL A 373 51.74 12.20 36.32
C VAL A 373 52.91 12.98 36.93
N LEU A 374 53.62 12.36 37.87
CA LEU A 374 54.81 12.85 38.56
C LEU A 374 56.05 12.04 38.16
N ASN A 375 57.17 12.73 37.90
CA ASN A 375 58.49 12.13 37.64
C ASN A 375 58.50 11.03 36.56
N GLU A 376 57.67 11.19 35.51
CA GLU A 376 57.51 10.26 34.39
C GLU A 376 57.09 8.82 34.78
N LYS A 377 56.77 8.54 36.05
CA LYS A 377 56.58 7.16 36.57
C LYS A 377 55.41 7.01 37.53
N CYS A 378 55.02 8.05 38.27
CA CYS A 378 53.98 7.95 39.30
C CYS A 378 52.71 8.68 38.88
N VAL A 379 51.55 8.07 39.10
CA VAL A 379 50.24 8.63 38.73
C VAL A 379 49.47 8.97 39.99
N HIS A 380 48.86 10.15 39.98
CA HIS A 380 48.15 10.73 41.10
C HIS A 380 46.68 11.02 40.73
N TRP A 381 45.74 10.72 41.62
CA TRP A 381 44.34 11.13 41.47
C TRP A 381 43.62 11.32 42.82
N ARG A 382 42.54 12.10 42.79
CA ARG A 382 41.59 12.25 43.90
C ARG A 382 40.36 11.39 43.63
N ALA A 383 39.97 10.59 44.62
CA ALA A 383 38.72 9.85 44.65
C ALA A 383 37.61 10.71 45.26
N GLU A 384 36.43 10.73 44.66
CA GLU A 384 35.23 11.31 45.28
C GLU A 384 34.26 10.16 45.58
N LYS A 385 34.10 9.86 46.88
CA LYS A 385 33.34 8.71 47.39
C LYS A 385 32.73 9.04 48.75
N TYR A 386 31.76 8.24 49.21
CA TYR A 386 31.26 8.35 50.59
C TYR A 386 32.30 7.80 51.58
N GLU A 387 32.40 8.41 52.77
CA GLU A 387 33.47 8.17 53.76
C GLU A 387 33.65 6.70 54.17
N GLU A 388 32.63 5.86 53.99
CA GLU A 388 32.64 4.44 54.37
C GLU A 388 32.99 3.47 53.24
N ASP A 389 33.01 3.94 51.99
CA ASP A 389 33.09 3.07 50.81
C ASP A 389 34.54 2.71 50.43
N THR A 390 34.83 1.40 50.33
CA THR A 390 36.04 0.92 49.64
C THR A 390 35.80 0.91 48.14
N GLU A 391 36.58 1.67 47.37
CA GLU A 391 36.54 1.61 45.91
C GLU A 391 37.71 0.78 45.38
N VAL A 392 37.45 0.01 44.32
CA VAL A 392 38.45 -0.79 43.61
C VAL A 392 38.82 -0.10 42.31
N TYR A 393 40.09 0.25 42.15
CA TYR A 393 40.65 0.85 40.96
C TYR A 393 41.37 -0.19 40.12
N LYS A 394 41.03 -0.26 38.83
CA LYS A 394 41.76 -1.02 37.80
C LYS A 394 42.60 -0.05 36.97
N VAL A 395 43.91 -0.10 37.14
CA VAL A 395 44.88 0.71 36.39
C VAL A 395 45.44 -0.13 35.25
N THR A 396 45.31 0.35 34.01
CA THR A 396 45.83 -0.30 32.80
C THR A 396 46.75 0.65 32.08
N TYR A 397 47.95 0.22 31.70
CA TYR A 397 48.88 1.07 30.95
C TYR A 397 49.45 0.35 29.74
N ILE A 398 49.53 1.09 28.63
CA ILE A 398 49.93 0.60 27.31
C ILE A 398 51.06 1.48 26.79
N GLY A 399 52.23 0.89 26.61
CA GLY A 399 53.43 1.53 26.07
C GLY A 399 53.55 1.29 24.57
N SER A 400 53.83 2.36 23.83
CA SER A 400 54.14 2.36 22.41
C SER A 400 55.44 3.11 22.13
N ARG A 401 56.13 2.70 21.07
CA ARG A 401 57.38 3.31 20.59
C ARG A 401 57.24 3.63 19.11
N ASP A 402 57.30 4.90 18.75
CA ASP A 402 57.10 5.32 17.35
C ASP A 402 58.12 4.69 16.38
N TYR A 403 59.31 4.39 16.88
CA TYR A 403 60.42 3.79 16.13
C TYR A 403 60.38 2.26 16.07
N GLN A 404 59.59 1.61 16.90
CA GLN A 404 59.52 0.15 17.02
C GLN A 404 58.05 -0.26 16.99
N ARG A 405 57.45 -0.30 15.80
CA ARG A 405 56.01 -0.58 15.63
C ARG A 405 55.57 -1.93 16.20
N SER A 406 56.47 -2.91 16.31
CA SER A 406 56.21 -4.22 16.92
C SER A 406 56.32 -4.22 18.45
N PHE A 407 56.69 -3.11 19.07
CA PHE A 407 56.79 -2.99 20.52
C PHE A 407 55.40 -2.79 21.13
N HIS A 408 55.04 -3.69 22.03
CA HIS A 408 53.81 -3.63 22.80
C HIS A 408 54.11 -4.01 24.25
N ASP A 409 53.97 -3.05 25.17
CA ASP A 409 54.02 -3.30 26.61
C ASP A 409 52.65 -2.96 27.20
N LYS A 410 51.87 -3.98 27.57
CA LYS A 410 50.54 -3.81 28.16
C LYS A 410 50.49 -4.49 29.51
N ARG A 411 50.20 -3.71 30.54
CA ARG A 411 50.14 -4.19 31.93
C ARG A 411 48.91 -3.66 32.63
N LYS A 412 48.50 -4.36 33.69
CA LYS A 412 47.34 -4.02 34.50
C LYS A 412 47.63 -4.25 35.98
N GLN A 413 47.06 -3.42 36.84
CA GLN A 413 47.17 -3.49 38.28
C GLN A 413 45.84 -3.14 38.93
N PHE A 414 45.51 -3.80 40.03
CA PHE A 414 44.33 -3.51 40.83
C PHE A 414 44.76 -2.95 42.18
N LEU A 415 44.01 -1.96 42.67
CA LEU A 415 44.21 -1.33 43.96
C LEU A 415 42.85 -1.16 44.62
N SER A 416 42.71 -1.54 45.89
CA SER A 416 41.53 -1.24 46.71
C SER A 416 41.93 -0.22 47.75
N SER A 417 41.16 0.87 47.89
CA SER A 417 41.52 1.95 48.81
C SER A 417 40.32 2.74 49.34
N LYS A 418 40.40 3.11 50.63
CA LYS A 418 39.51 4.07 51.30
C LYS A 418 40.04 5.51 51.29
N ALA A 419 41.27 5.74 50.83
CA ALA A 419 41.84 7.09 50.81
C ALA A 419 41.20 7.97 49.73
N ASP A 420 41.06 9.27 50.00
CA ASP A 420 40.57 10.26 49.03
C ASP A 420 41.65 10.68 48.02
N GLN A 421 42.92 10.46 48.36
CA GLN A 421 44.07 10.80 47.54
C GLN A 421 44.92 9.55 47.33
N LEU A 422 45.25 9.25 46.07
CA LEU A 422 45.97 8.03 45.71
C LEU A 422 47.19 8.33 44.85
N ASP A 423 48.28 7.65 45.18
CA ASP A 423 49.57 7.71 44.51
C ASP A 423 50.02 6.30 44.08
N LEU A 424 50.31 6.11 42.79
CA LEU A 424 50.76 4.83 42.27
C LEU A 424 51.94 4.98 41.30
N CYS A 425 53.11 4.46 41.68
CA CYS A 425 54.29 4.42 40.82
C CYS A 425 54.34 3.15 39.95
N LEU A 426 54.49 3.35 38.65
CA LEU A 426 54.51 2.31 37.62
C LEU A 426 55.95 2.05 37.15
N ASN A 427 56.28 0.78 36.90
CA ASN A 427 57.58 0.37 36.36
C ASN A 427 57.63 0.53 34.83
N LEU A 428 57.58 1.78 34.37
CA LEU A 428 57.56 2.13 32.95
C LEU A 428 58.95 1.94 32.30
N LEU A 429 58.96 1.41 31.08
CA LEU A 429 60.18 1.20 30.30
C LEU A 429 60.71 2.53 29.73
N PRO A 430 62.03 2.70 29.58
CA PRO A 430 62.62 3.94 29.06
C PRO A 430 62.28 4.14 27.57
N VAL A 431 62.34 5.41 27.13
CA VAL A 431 62.10 5.82 25.73
C VAL A 431 60.81 5.24 25.16
N THR A 432 59.72 5.37 25.91
CA THR A 432 58.41 4.76 25.61
C THR A 432 57.27 5.73 25.96
N ASN A 433 56.29 5.85 25.08
CA ASN A 433 55.09 6.66 25.28
C ASN A 433 54.01 5.76 25.90
N TYR A 434 53.53 6.09 27.10
CA TYR A 434 52.53 5.32 27.82
C TYR A 434 51.18 6.04 27.85
N SER A 435 50.11 5.29 27.59
CA SER A 435 48.73 5.68 27.89
C SER A 435 48.23 4.88 29.09
N ILE A 436 47.81 5.58 30.14
CA ILE A 436 47.45 5.03 31.46
C ILE A 436 45.97 5.31 31.74
N SER A 437 45.16 4.28 31.88
CA SER A 437 43.73 4.34 32.17
C SER A 437 43.44 3.82 33.59
N ILE A 438 42.74 4.61 34.40
CA ILE A 438 42.28 4.27 35.75
C ILE A 438 40.77 4.10 35.73
N THR A 439 40.28 2.90 36.02
CA THR A 439 38.85 2.59 36.11
C THR A 439 38.43 2.41 37.57
N ALA A 440 37.50 3.24 38.06
CA ALA A 440 36.75 2.96 39.30
C ALA A 440 35.73 1.86 38.98
N VAL A 441 35.89 0.68 39.58
CA VAL A 441 35.15 -0.53 39.20
C VAL A 441 33.71 -0.47 39.68
N SER A 442 33.46 0.01 40.90
CA SER A 442 32.10 0.08 41.45
C SER A 442 31.28 1.15 40.76
N ALA A 443 31.89 2.32 40.51
CA ALA A 443 31.26 3.42 39.79
C ALA A 443 31.30 3.30 38.24
N ARG A 444 31.92 2.26 37.68
CA ARG A 444 32.06 2.01 36.23
C ARG A 444 32.60 3.20 35.41
N PHE A 445 33.46 4.02 36.02
CA PHE A 445 34.01 5.22 35.42
C PHE A 445 35.50 5.05 35.09
N THR A 446 35.98 5.58 33.97
CA THR A 446 37.40 5.50 33.58
C THR A 446 37.97 6.86 33.19
N ALA A 447 39.12 7.22 33.77
CA ALA A 447 39.92 8.38 33.40
C ALA A 447 41.24 7.93 32.75
N THR A 448 41.78 8.68 31.78
CA THR A 448 43.01 8.30 31.05
C THR A 448 43.99 9.47 30.95
N ILE A 449 45.29 9.20 31.06
CA ILE A 449 46.39 10.17 30.95
C ILE A 449 47.59 9.58 30.20
N THR A 450 48.40 10.40 29.54
CA THR A 450 49.60 9.99 28.78
C THR A 450 50.89 10.54 29.39
N THR A 451 51.99 9.79 29.27
CA THR A 451 53.34 10.21 29.70
C THR A 451 54.43 9.58 28.84
N ASN A 452 55.56 10.27 28.68
CA ASN A 452 56.72 9.79 27.93
C ASN A 452 57.92 9.59 28.87
N THR A 453 58.70 8.54 28.68
CA THR A 453 59.88 8.23 29.53
C THR A 453 61.20 8.61 28.84
N SER A 454 62.15 9.16 29.60
CA SER A 454 63.45 9.65 29.13
C SER A 454 64.55 8.56 28.95
N LEU A 455 65.67 8.91 28.28
CA LEU A 455 66.84 8.04 28.05
C LEU A 455 67.74 7.96 29.29
N PRO A 456 67.96 6.77 29.89
CA PRO A 456 68.80 6.62 31.08
C PRO A 456 70.31 6.68 30.77
N VAL A 457 71.11 7.10 31.74
CA VAL A 457 72.58 7.05 31.68
C VAL A 457 73.05 5.60 31.72
N PRO A 458 73.96 5.15 30.82
CA PRO A 458 74.42 3.78 30.80
C PRO A 458 75.26 3.45 32.04
N PRO A 459 75.16 2.23 32.58
CA PRO A 459 76.06 1.79 33.65
C PRO A 459 77.52 1.82 33.16
N ALA A 460 78.45 2.23 34.01
CA ALA A 460 79.87 2.25 33.68
C ALA A 460 80.39 0.82 33.42
N PRO A 461 81.28 0.60 32.43
CA PRO A 461 81.85 -0.72 32.19
C PRO A 461 82.55 -1.26 33.44
N VAL A 462 82.28 -2.52 33.78
CA VAL A 462 82.92 -3.17 34.93
C VAL A 462 84.30 -3.65 34.49
N VAL A 463 85.35 -2.89 34.84
CA VAL A 463 86.75 -3.25 34.61
C VAL A 463 87.59 -3.09 35.87
N TYR A 464 88.69 -3.84 35.95
CA TYR A 464 89.68 -3.71 37.02
C TYR A 464 90.89 -2.95 36.50
N TYR A 465 91.26 -1.88 37.20
CA TYR A 465 92.47 -1.12 36.91
C TYR A 465 93.72 -2.03 36.96
N ARG A 466 94.58 -1.95 35.96
CA ARG A 466 95.84 -2.71 35.90
C ARG A 466 96.98 -1.87 35.33
N GLU A 467 98.17 -2.07 35.89
CA GLU A 467 99.41 -1.50 35.36
C GLU A 467 100.15 -2.55 34.52
N PHE A 468 100.64 -2.16 33.34
CA PHE A 468 101.35 -3.05 32.41
C PHE A 468 102.75 -2.51 32.08
N GLU A 469 103.74 -3.39 32.10
CA GLU A 469 105.04 -3.22 31.46
C GLU A 469 105.07 -4.14 30.22
N THR A 470 105.75 -3.74 29.14
CA THR A 470 105.70 -4.43 27.83
C THR A 470 105.75 -5.96 27.92
N PRO A 471 104.88 -6.72 27.21
CA PRO A 471 104.02 -6.31 26.09
C PRO A 471 102.58 -5.83 26.45
N VAL A 472 101.98 -5.07 25.51
CA VAL A 472 100.71 -4.32 25.60
C VAL A 472 99.45 -5.12 26.02
N PRO A 473 98.46 -4.49 26.68
CA PRO A 473 97.29 -5.18 27.23
C PRO A 473 96.22 -5.51 26.18
N THR A 474 95.62 -6.69 26.33
CA THR A 474 94.43 -7.12 25.56
C THR A 474 93.18 -7.08 26.44
N LEU A 475 92.20 -6.26 26.04
CA LEU A 475 90.87 -6.19 26.64
C LEU A 475 89.97 -7.30 26.07
N ARG A 476 89.26 -8.00 26.95
CA ARG A 476 88.18 -8.93 26.57
C ARG A 476 86.84 -8.27 26.82
N LEU A 477 86.10 -7.98 25.76
CA LEU A 477 84.75 -7.42 25.80
C LEU A 477 83.73 -8.54 25.73
N ARG A 478 82.82 -8.61 26.69
CA ARG A 478 81.71 -9.57 26.74
C ARG A 478 80.38 -8.83 26.75
N ARG A 479 79.40 -9.33 25.99
CA ARG A 479 78.07 -8.71 25.91
C ARG A 479 77.24 -8.96 27.18
N SER A 480 76.51 -7.94 27.65
CA SER A 480 75.52 -8.04 28.75
C SER A 480 74.37 -8.97 28.37
N ALA A 481 73.86 -9.75 29.34
CA ALA A 481 72.71 -10.63 29.15
C ALA A 481 71.37 -9.87 29.07
N ASN A 482 71.31 -8.63 29.55
CA ASN A 482 70.11 -7.82 29.52
C ASN A 482 69.93 -7.13 28.16
N THR A 483 68.95 -7.57 27.37
CA THR A 483 68.63 -6.98 26.07
C THR A 483 67.93 -5.62 26.16
N LEU A 484 67.55 -5.19 27.38
CA LEU A 484 66.96 -3.88 27.65
C LEU A 484 68.00 -2.82 28.03
N ASP A 485 69.30 -3.17 28.05
CA ASP A 485 70.36 -2.20 28.35
C ASP A 485 70.47 -1.15 27.22
N PRO A 486 70.52 0.15 27.55
CA PRO A 486 70.51 1.24 26.58
C PRO A 486 71.87 1.44 25.87
N ILE A 487 72.88 0.58 26.11
CA ILE A 487 74.25 0.77 25.58
C ILE A 487 74.25 0.47 24.08
N SER A 488 74.70 1.45 23.31
CA SER A 488 74.77 1.40 21.84
C SER A 488 76.17 1.04 21.32
N LEU A 489 77.23 1.57 21.95
CA LEU A 489 78.62 1.35 21.55
C LEU A 489 79.60 1.60 22.71
N TYR A 490 80.83 1.08 22.54
CA TYR A 490 81.99 1.35 23.38
C TYR A 490 83.06 2.10 22.60
N GLN A 491 83.78 3.01 23.26
CA GLN A 491 84.96 3.68 22.71
C GLN A 491 86.17 3.47 23.64
N VAL A 492 87.36 3.32 23.05
CA VAL A 492 88.62 3.18 23.77
C VAL A 492 89.52 4.35 23.44
N TYR A 493 89.96 5.07 24.48
CA TYR A 493 90.85 6.21 24.39
C TYR A 493 92.24 5.85 24.92
N VAL A 494 93.28 6.32 24.24
CA VAL A 494 94.68 6.23 24.66
C VAL A 494 95.18 7.63 24.98
N LEU A 495 95.76 7.81 26.16
CA LEU A 495 96.14 9.11 26.74
C LEU A 495 97.58 9.03 27.27
N PRO A 496 98.56 9.77 26.74
CA PRO A 496 99.90 9.80 27.32
C PRO A 496 99.92 10.59 28.64
N VAL A 497 100.57 10.02 29.66
CA VAL A 497 100.51 10.51 31.06
C VAL A 497 101.18 11.87 31.25
N GLU A 498 102.18 12.20 30.44
CA GLU A 498 103.01 13.41 30.63
C GLU A 498 102.31 14.72 30.22
N GLU A 499 101.14 14.66 29.55
CA GLU A 499 100.52 15.82 28.90
C GLU A 499 99.08 16.16 29.34
N ILE A 500 98.46 15.49 30.34
CA ILE A 500 97.03 15.71 30.69
C ILE A 500 96.75 15.74 32.22
N ILE A 501 95.81 16.62 32.65
CA ILE A 501 95.37 16.76 34.05
C ILE A 501 93.87 16.39 34.26
N VAL A 502 93.00 16.39 33.22
CA VAL A 502 91.56 16.03 33.33
C VAL A 502 91.00 15.45 32.01
N PHE A 503 90.22 14.35 32.05
CA PHE A 503 89.51 13.76 30.90
C PHE A 503 87.98 13.97 31.01
N ASP A 504 87.34 14.57 30.01
CA ASP A 504 85.87 14.74 29.95
C ASP A 504 85.18 13.58 29.22
N CYS A 505 84.46 12.76 30.01
CA CYS A 505 83.70 11.63 29.50
C CYS A 505 82.50 11.99 28.59
N SER A 506 82.10 13.26 28.55
CA SER A 506 80.94 13.71 27.76
C SER A 506 81.33 14.20 26.36
N SER A 507 82.60 14.56 26.14
CA SER A 507 83.09 15.13 24.88
C SER A 507 83.13 14.12 23.71
N PRO A 508 82.73 14.50 22.47
CA PRO A 508 82.93 13.68 21.28
C PRO A 508 84.38 13.84 20.76
N GLY A 509 85.26 12.86 20.97
CA GLY A 509 86.69 12.95 20.59
C GLY A 509 86.93 13.19 19.08
N LEU A 510 87.99 13.96 18.76
CA LEU A 510 88.39 14.30 17.38
C LEU A 510 88.77 13.06 16.55
N SER A 511 88.45 13.11 15.26
CA SER A 511 88.80 12.11 14.25
C SER A 511 90.02 12.58 13.44
N ASP A 512 90.92 11.64 13.15
CA ASP A 512 92.05 11.70 12.21
C ASP A 512 93.44 12.15 12.76
N PRO A 513 94.43 11.23 12.83
CA PRO A 513 95.83 11.53 13.19
C PRO A 513 96.58 12.39 12.17
N SER A 514 95.99 12.69 11.00
CA SER A 514 96.66 13.43 9.92
C SER A 514 96.64 14.96 10.09
N SER A 515 95.85 15.50 11.03
CA SER A 515 95.84 16.94 11.28
C SER A 515 97.01 17.37 12.17
N LYS A 516 98.04 17.97 11.55
CA LYS A 516 99.20 18.59 12.22
C LYS A 516 98.79 19.85 13.01
N SER A 517 97.99 19.67 14.04
CA SER A 517 97.67 20.68 15.05
C SER A 517 98.06 20.12 16.42
N LYS A 518 99.30 20.41 16.83
CA LYS A 518 99.84 20.13 18.17
C LYS A 518 98.97 20.84 19.23
N SER A 519 98.09 20.10 19.91
CA SER A 519 97.88 20.18 21.37
C SER A 519 96.67 19.35 21.83
N SER A 520 96.79 18.03 21.80
CA SER A 520 96.24 17.11 22.80
C SER A 520 96.47 15.71 22.26
N SER A 521 97.50 15.05 22.77
CA SER A 521 97.95 13.72 22.36
C SER A 521 96.99 12.59 22.79
N GLU A 522 95.69 12.88 22.91
CA GLU A 522 94.63 11.90 23.11
C GLU A 522 94.08 11.44 21.75
N TYR A 523 93.86 10.14 21.59
CA TYR A 523 93.23 9.62 20.38
C TYR A 523 92.31 8.45 20.69
N ILE A 524 91.27 8.34 19.87
CA ILE A 524 90.38 7.18 19.87
C ILE A 524 91.09 6.07 19.10
N THR A 525 91.30 4.96 19.78
CA THR A 525 92.03 3.82 19.24
C THR A 525 91.09 2.72 18.74
N ALA A 526 89.84 2.73 19.22
CA ALA A 526 88.78 1.85 18.75
C ALA A 526 87.38 2.41 19.07
N GLN A 527 86.46 2.21 18.14
CA GLN A 527 85.02 2.27 18.38
C GLN A 527 84.42 0.90 18.10
N ILE A 528 83.63 0.38 19.03
CA ILE A 528 83.12 -0.99 18.99
C ILE A 528 81.62 -0.94 19.22
N HIS A 529 80.84 -1.20 18.18
CA HIS A 529 79.39 -1.24 18.31
C HIS A 529 78.96 -2.50 19.07
N VAL A 530 77.97 -2.38 19.98
CA VAL A 530 77.50 -3.54 20.79
C VAL A 530 76.99 -4.68 19.90
N ARG A 531 76.54 -4.38 18.67
CA ARG A 531 76.13 -5.38 17.67
C ARG A 531 77.30 -6.20 17.11
N GLU A 532 78.51 -5.63 17.08
CA GLU A 532 79.72 -6.29 16.57
C GLU A 532 80.31 -7.25 17.62
N VAL A 533 80.09 -6.95 18.91
CA VAL A 533 80.42 -7.85 20.02
C VAL A 533 79.40 -8.99 20.05
N ARG A 534 79.66 -10.08 19.31
CA ARG A 534 78.77 -11.25 19.24
C ARG A 534 78.51 -11.87 20.62
N THR A 535 79.50 -12.56 21.15
CA THR A 535 79.51 -13.16 22.51
C THR A 535 80.68 -12.60 23.31
N GLU A 536 81.88 -12.70 22.74
CA GLU A 536 83.12 -12.10 23.26
C GLU A 536 83.97 -11.55 22.09
N MET A 537 84.74 -10.49 22.36
CA MET A 537 85.68 -9.87 21.43
C MET A 537 86.98 -9.51 22.16
N ASN A 538 88.13 -9.74 21.53
CA ASN A 538 89.43 -9.32 22.04
C ASN A 538 89.90 -8.07 21.30
N PHE A 539 90.35 -7.07 22.06
CA PHE A 539 90.90 -5.82 21.54
C PHE A 539 92.26 -5.58 22.21
N THR A 540 93.34 -5.49 21.44
CA THR A 540 94.69 -5.25 21.95
C THR A 540 95.10 -3.82 21.66
N VAL A 541 95.55 -3.06 22.66
CA VAL A 541 95.93 -1.65 22.44
C VAL A 541 97.26 -1.58 21.66
N GLY A 542 97.30 -0.73 20.63
CA GLY A 542 98.51 -0.43 19.85
C GLY A 542 98.95 -1.52 18.87
N ASP A 543 98.04 -2.40 18.42
CA ASP A 543 98.35 -3.49 17.48
C ASP A 543 98.44 -3.05 16.00
N GLY A 544 98.17 -1.78 15.70
CA GLY A 544 98.22 -1.23 14.33
C GLY A 544 97.02 -1.61 13.46
N LEU A 545 95.96 -2.21 14.00
CA LEU A 545 94.73 -2.56 13.28
C LEU A 545 93.70 -1.43 13.33
N HIS A 546 92.63 -1.53 12.52
CA HIS A 546 91.51 -0.59 12.54
C HIS A 546 90.28 -1.19 13.24
N TYR A 547 89.65 -0.41 14.11
CA TYR A 547 88.46 -0.82 14.86
C TYR A 547 87.38 0.27 14.78
N GLY A 548 86.25 -0.04 14.13
CA GLY A 548 85.13 0.89 13.96
C GLY A 548 85.50 2.19 13.25
N GLY A 549 86.46 2.13 12.32
CA GLY A 549 86.94 3.30 11.55
C GLY A 549 88.11 4.05 12.19
N PHE A 550 88.56 3.67 13.39
CA PHE A 550 89.70 4.30 14.07
C PHE A 550 90.96 3.45 13.97
N TYR A 551 92.11 4.11 13.79
CA TYR A 551 93.42 3.46 13.69
C TYR A 551 94.07 3.27 15.06
N ASN A 552 94.39 2.04 15.41
CA ASN A 552 95.00 1.67 16.68
C ASN A 552 96.51 1.84 16.65
N ALA A 553 96.99 3.08 16.72
CA ALA A 553 98.40 3.43 16.57
C ALA A 553 99.30 2.72 17.60
N PRO A 554 100.45 2.14 17.18
CA PRO A 554 101.42 1.54 18.10
C PRO A 554 101.96 2.52 19.14
N LEU A 555 102.11 2.05 20.37
CA LEU A 555 102.57 2.88 21.50
C LEU A 555 104.07 3.16 21.40
N GLU A 556 104.47 4.41 21.67
CA GLU A 556 105.88 4.81 21.68
C GLU A 556 106.66 4.19 22.86
N ASN A 557 107.88 3.71 22.58
CA ASN A 557 108.73 3.09 23.60
C ASN A 557 109.25 4.14 24.59
N GLY A 558 109.14 3.86 25.89
CA GLY A 558 109.59 4.75 26.97
C GLY A 558 108.57 5.82 27.42
N ARG A 559 107.38 5.91 26.82
CA ARG A 559 106.27 6.76 27.30
C ARG A 559 105.24 5.98 28.12
N ASN A 560 104.58 6.67 29.05
CA ASN A 560 103.47 6.10 29.82
C ASN A 560 102.12 6.48 29.22
N TYR A 561 101.14 5.57 29.24
CA TYR A 561 99.78 5.79 28.70
C TYR A 561 98.67 5.33 29.65
N TYR A 562 97.61 6.11 29.80
CA TYR A 562 96.33 5.71 30.36
C TYR A 562 95.36 5.26 29.27
N ILE A 563 94.62 4.19 29.54
CA ILE A 563 93.58 3.66 28.66
C ILE A 563 92.22 3.83 29.32
N ILE A 564 91.31 4.58 28.68
CA ILE A 564 89.95 4.83 29.17
C ILE A 564 88.94 4.13 28.29
N LEU A 565 87.96 3.47 28.92
CA LEU A 565 86.82 2.86 28.26
C LEU A 565 85.57 3.70 28.49
N ARG A 566 84.86 4.03 27.41
CA ARG A 566 83.61 4.78 27.44
C ARG A 566 82.46 3.93 26.94
N ALA A 567 81.40 3.79 27.73
CA ALA A 567 80.10 3.26 27.30
C ALA A 567 79.18 4.40 26.87
N VAL A 568 78.48 4.21 25.75
CA VAL A 568 77.60 5.25 25.18
C VAL A 568 76.20 4.69 24.92
N SER A 569 75.19 5.36 25.44
CA SER A 569 73.77 5.20 25.09
C SER A 569 73.35 6.34 24.17
N GLN A 570 73.17 6.02 22.89
CA GLN A 570 72.78 6.98 21.88
C GLN A 570 71.39 6.64 21.34
N TRP A 571 70.49 7.62 21.39
CA TRP A 571 69.16 7.56 20.81
C TRP A 571 68.83 8.85 20.05
N LYS A 572 68.71 8.75 18.71
CA LYS A 572 68.60 9.94 17.83
C LYS A 572 69.72 10.95 18.10
N THR A 573 69.38 12.14 18.60
CA THR A 573 70.30 13.22 18.99
C THR A 573 70.75 13.15 20.45
N ASP A 574 70.04 12.38 21.30
CA ASP A 574 70.35 12.28 22.72
C ASP A 574 71.47 11.27 22.94
N LEU A 575 72.52 11.71 23.61
CA LEU A 575 73.68 10.90 23.96
C LEU A 575 73.94 11.01 25.46
N LYS A 576 74.00 9.86 26.13
CA LYS A 576 74.48 9.73 27.51
C LYS A 576 75.65 8.76 27.52
N SER A 577 76.70 9.09 28.27
CA SER A 577 77.90 8.25 28.35
C SER A 577 78.43 8.12 29.77
N SER A 578 79.17 7.06 30.02
CA SER A 578 79.90 6.80 31.26
C SER A 578 81.28 6.23 30.93
N CYS A 579 82.30 6.59 31.71
CA CYS A 579 83.69 6.24 31.43
C CYS A 579 84.36 5.61 32.64
N VAL A 580 85.37 4.80 32.39
CA VAL A 580 86.16 4.13 33.41
C VAL A 580 87.63 4.04 32.94
N LEU A 581 88.55 4.35 33.85
CA LEU A 581 89.98 4.14 33.62
C LEU A 581 90.27 2.64 33.71
N TRP A 582 90.77 2.05 32.62
CA TRP A 582 91.03 0.63 32.54
C TRP A 582 92.48 0.25 32.88
N ALA A 583 93.47 0.96 32.33
CA ALA A 583 94.86 0.56 32.49
C ALA A 583 95.84 1.72 32.43
N GLU A 584 97.00 1.56 33.06
CA GLU A 584 98.20 2.37 32.85
C GLU A 584 99.30 1.49 32.24
N ILE A 585 99.97 1.98 31.21
CA ILE A 585 101.08 1.30 30.54
C ILE A 585 102.34 2.10 30.86
N LYS A 586 103.35 1.47 31.47
CA LYS A 586 104.62 2.11 31.85
C LYS A 586 105.73 1.77 30.85
N GLY A 587 106.44 2.79 30.36
CA GLY A 587 107.59 2.65 29.47
C GLY A 587 108.88 2.33 30.24
N THR A 588 109.65 1.31 29.82
CA THR A 588 110.92 0.94 30.46
C THR A 588 112.13 1.29 29.58
N SER A 589 113.15 1.96 30.13
CA SER A 589 114.37 2.37 29.41
C SER A 589 115.49 1.33 29.51
N TYR A 590 116.10 0.97 28.36
CA TYR A 590 117.14 -0.06 28.21
C TYR A 590 118.44 0.24 29.00
N VAL A 591 118.70 1.51 29.35
CA VAL A 591 119.96 1.96 29.99
C VAL A 591 120.07 1.51 31.45
N LEU A 592 118.95 1.33 32.15
CA LEU A 592 118.95 0.99 33.59
C LEU A 592 119.32 -0.46 33.90
N ARG A 593 119.28 -1.39 32.94
CA ARG A 593 119.55 -2.82 33.19
C ARG A 593 121.03 -3.19 33.30
N VAL A 594 121.95 -2.41 32.73
CA VAL A 594 123.39 -2.77 32.69
C VAL A 594 124.14 -2.36 33.95
N SER A 595 123.72 -1.29 34.63
CA SER A 595 124.42 -0.72 35.79
C SER A 595 124.29 -1.53 37.09
N LEU A 596 123.32 -2.46 37.16
CA LEU A 596 123.02 -3.27 38.35
C LEU A 596 123.91 -4.52 38.50
N LEU A 597 124.63 -4.94 37.46
CA LEU A 597 125.43 -6.18 37.48
C LEU A 597 126.89 -5.97 37.91
N SER A 598 127.44 -4.75 37.86
CA SER A 598 128.86 -4.48 38.15
C SER A 598 129.18 -4.23 39.64
N THR A 599 128.20 -3.86 40.47
CA THR A 599 128.43 -3.44 41.87
C THR A 599 128.49 -4.60 42.87
N ALA A 600 128.00 -5.79 42.53
CA ALA A 600 127.95 -6.93 43.44
C ALA A 600 129.31 -7.61 43.70
N VAL A 601 130.27 -7.49 42.76
CA VAL A 601 131.60 -8.16 42.87
C VAL A 601 132.54 -7.42 43.82
N SER A 602 132.41 -6.09 43.93
CA SER A 602 133.25 -5.25 44.81
C SER A 602 132.96 -5.42 46.30
N VAL A 603 131.73 -5.77 46.68
CA VAL A 603 131.31 -5.85 48.10
C VAL A 603 131.79 -7.14 48.77
N GLY A 604 131.97 -8.23 48.01
CA GLY A 604 132.44 -9.51 48.56
C GLY A 604 133.91 -9.52 49.01
N LEU A 605 134.78 -8.74 48.36
CA LEU A 605 136.22 -8.70 48.65
C LEU A 605 136.57 -7.91 49.92
N VAL A 606 135.79 -6.88 50.26
CA VAL A 606 136.01 -6.04 51.45
C VAL A 606 135.61 -6.76 52.74
N ALA A 607 134.60 -7.63 52.70
CA ALA A 607 134.13 -8.37 53.88
C ALA A 607 135.15 -9.41 54.40
N LEU A 608 135.93 -10.03 53.51
CA LEU A 608 136.95 -11.03 53.88
C LEU A 608 138.17 -10.41 54.59
N VAL A 609 138.55 -9.17 54.25
CA VAL A 609 139.67 -8.47 54.90
C VAL A 609 139.31 -8.04 56.32
N ILE A 610 138.06 -7.64 56.56
CA ILE A 610 137.58 -7.24 57.90
C ILE A 610 137.53 -8.44 58.85
N LEU A 611 137.10 -9.62 58.38
CA LEU A 611 137.05 -10.84 59.21
C LEU A 611 138.44 -11.36 59.61
N GLY A 612 139.46 -11.22 58.76
CA GLY A 612 140.85 -11.59 59.10
C GLY A 612 141.49 -10.69 60.17
N GLY A 613 141.15 -9.40 60.19
CA GLY A 613 141.71 -8.43 61.14
C GLY A 613 141.25 -8.63 62.59
N TYR A 614 139.99 -9.06 62.80
CA TYR A 614 139.45 -9.29 64.15
C TYR A 614 140.10 -10.51 64.85
N SER A 615 140.50 -11.54 64.10
CA SER A 615 141.16 -12.73 64.67
C SER A 615 142.57 -12.44 65.23
N CYS A 616 143.32 -11.48 64.66
CA CYS A 616 144.64 -11.11 65.17
C CYS A 616 144.58 -10.26 66.45
N THR A 617 143.55 -9.43 66.62
CA THR A 617 143.40 -8.60 67.83
C THR A 617 143.03 -9.40 69.09
N TRP A 618 142.48 -10.60 68.94
CA TRP A 618 142.13 -11.48 70.07
C TRP A 618 143.37 -12.19 70.68
N TYR A 619 144.49 -12.26 69.96
CA TYR A 619 145.68 -13.02 70.38
C TYR A 619 146.68 -12.22 71.24
N PHE A 620 146.62 -10.88 71.28
CA PHE A 620 147.66 -10.04 71.91
C PHE A 620 147.29 -9.38 73.25
N LYS A 621 146.11 -9.65 73.84
CA LYS A 621 145.67 -9.01 75.10
C LYS A 621 145.71 -9.92 76.34
N LYS A 622 146.39 -11.06 76.25
CA LYS A 622 146.52 -12.05 77.33
C LYS A 622 147.98 -12.48 77.50
N THR A 623 148.80 -11.59 78.04
CA THR A 623 150.06 -11.88 78.75
C THR A 623 150.48 -10.67 79.56
#